data_AF-A0A0X3UGP1-F1
#
_entry.id   AF-A0A0X3UGP1-F1
#
_cell.length_a   1.000
_cell.length_b   1.000
_cell.length_c   1.000
_cell.angle_alpha   90.00
_cell.angle_beta   90.00
_cell.angle_gamma   90.00
#
_symmetry.space_group_name_H-M   'P 1'
#
loop_
_entity.id
_entity.type
_entity.pdbx_description
1 polymer ?
#
loop_
_entity_poly.entity_id
_entity_poly.type
_entity_poly.pdbx_seq_one_letter_code
_entity_poly.pdbx_strand_id
1 'polypeptide(L)'
;MLLAVPATADDAQQDAAEQLDRRGDRVENRLDLKGDRVENRLDRKGDRVENRLDRKGDRVDNQLDRASDRAAEAGRDKAAGFLDRKGDRIDRKLDRKGAKIDRKLDRKGARADRRLDRKGKRVDGRLGRRAGRVGS
;
A
#
# COMPACT_ATOMS: atom_id res chain seq x y z
N MET A 1 23.17 -32.75 55.93
CA MET A 1 23.62 -31.47 55.35
C MET A 1 22.92 -31.32 54.01
N LEU A 2 22.14 -30.25 53.85
CA LEU A 2 21.27 -30.02 52.68
C LEU A 2 22.06 -30.02 51.38
N LEU A 3 21.54 -30.76 50.40
CA LEU A 3 21.95 -30.69 49.00
C LEU A 3 21.53 -29.34 48.42
N ALA A 4 22.49 -28.56 47.94
CA ALA A 4 22.26 -27.31 47.25
C ALA A 4 21.62 -27.61 45.88
N VAL A 5 20.40 -27.13 45.68
CA VAL A 5 19.66 -27.22 44.41
C VAL A 5 20.26 -26.20 43.42
N PRO A 6 20.51 -26.54 42.15
CA PRO A 6 21.01 -25.60 41.15
C PRO A 6 19.86 -24.73 40.62
N ALA A 7 19.34 -23.81 41.44
CA ALA A 7 18.17 -22.99 41.08
C ALA A 7 18.49 -21.77 40.20
N THR A 8 19.73 -21.55 39.74
CA THR A 8 20.13 -20.25 39.16
C THR A 8 20.38 -20.26 37.65
N ALA A 9 20.58 -21.44 37.05
CA ALA A 9 20.82 -21.55 35.61
C ALA A 9 19.50 -21.64 34.83
N ASP A 10 18.59 -22.51 35.28
CA ASP A 10 17.28 -22.69 34.64
C ASP A 10 16.43 -21.41 34.70
N ASP A 11 16.42 -20.70 35.83
CA ASP A 11 15.70 -19.43 35.99
C ASP A 11 16.28 -18.33 35.07
N ALA A 12 17.61 -18.26 34.96
CA ALA A 12 18.27 -17.30 34.06
C ALA A 12 18.05 -17.64 32.57
N GLN A 13 17.94 -18.92 32.23
CA GLN A 13 17.60 -19.38 30.89
C GLN A 13 16.13 -19.07 30.54
N GLN A 14 15.21 -19.26 31.49
CA GLN A 14 13.80 -18.86 31.33
C GLN A 14 13.65 -17.35 31.16
N ASP A 15 14.31 -16.54 31.99
CA ASP A 15 14.29 -15.08 31.88
C ASP A 15 14.84 -14.58 30.54
N ALA A 16 15.88 -15.23 30.02
CA ALA A 16 16.48 -14.89 28.74
C ALA A 16 15.57 -15.28 27.56
N ALA A 17 14.88 -16.42 27.64
CA ALA A 17 13.87 -16.82 26.65
C ALA A 17 12.71 -15.82 26.61
N GLU A 18 12.17 -15.46 27.78
CA GLU A 18 11.05 -14.52 27.87
C GLU A 18 11.42 -13.13 27.35
N GLN A 19 12.66 -12.66 27.60
CA GLN A 19 13.16 -11.41 27.03
C GLN A 19 13.28 -11.46 25.50
N LEU A 20 13.61 -12.62 24.92
CA LEU A 20 13.67 -12.79 23.47
C LEU A 20 12.27 -12.75 22.85
N ASP A 21 11.29 -13.38 23.48
CA ASP A 21 9.89 -13.37 23.03
C ASP A 21 9.31 -11.96 23.08
N ARG A 22 9.42 -11.27 24.21
CA ARG A 22 8.99 -9.86 24.34
C ARG A 22 9.66 -8.94 23.31
N ARG A 23 10.90 -9.25 22.92
CA ARG A 23 11.63 -8.51 21.87
C ARG A 23 11.11 -8.87 20.48
N GLY A 24 10.72 -10.11 20.24
CA GLY A 24 10.06 -10.56 19.02
C GLY A 24 8.75 -9.85 18.80
N ASP A 25 7.86 -9.90 19.78
CA ASP A 25 6.55 -9.24 19.73
C ASP A 25 6.69 -7.75 19.43
N ARG A 26 7.66 -7.07 20.05
CA ARG A 26 7.91 -5.64 19.80
C ARG A 26 8.36 -5.38 18.36
N VAL A 27 9.09 -6.30 17.74
CA VAL A 27 9.56 -6.15 16.36
C VAL A 27 8.44 -6.46 15.39
N GLU A 28 7.64 -7.49 15.63
CA GLU A 28 6.44 -7.82 14.85
C GLU A 28 5.45 -6.64 14.84
N ASN A 29 5.06 -6.16 16.01
CA ASN A 29 4.19 -4.99 16.15
C ASN A 29 4.72 -3.76 15.37
N ARG A 30 6.05 -3.54 15.36
CA ARG A 30 6.66 -2.44 14.59
C ARG A 30 6.62 -2.67 13.07
N LEU A 31 6.65 -3.91 12.62
CA LEU A 31 6.53 -4.25 11.20
C LEU A 31 5.09 -4.08 10.73
N ASP A 32 4.11 -4.47 11.54
CA ASP A 32 2.68 -4.31 11.24
C ASP A 32 2.31 -2.83 11.14
N LEU A 33 2.63 -2.03 12.16
CA LEU A 33 2.43 -0.57 12.14
C LEU A 33 3.10 0.11 10.95
N LYS A 34 4.20 -0.48 10.44
CA LYS A 34 4.88 0.01 9.25
C LYS A 34 4.17 -0.41 7.97
N GLY A 35 3.58 -1.61 7.93
CA GLY A 35 2.67 -2.07 6.89
C GLY A 35 1.48 -1.14 6.75
N ASP A 36 0.74 -0.96 7.83
CA ASP A 36 -0.45 -0.09 7.87
C ASP A 36 -0.14 1.32 7.39
N ARG A 37 1.01 1.88 7.81
CA ARG A 37 1.43 3.22 7.37
C ARG A 37 1.72 3.28 5.87
N VAL A 38 2.27 2.22 5.30
CA VAL A 38 2.56 2.17 3.86
C VAL A 38 1.27 2.03 3.07
N GLU A 39 0.37 1.15 3.50
CA GLU A 39 -0.96 0.95 2.90
C GLU A 39 -1.76 2.25 2.90
N ASN A 40 -1.97 2.86 4.08
CA ASN A 40 -2.66 4.15 4.21
C ASN A 40 -2.06 5.26 3.33
N ARG A 41 -0.75 5.25 3.10
CA ARG A 41 -0.09 6.24 2.24
C ARG A 41 -0.32 5.95 0.76
N LEU A 42 -0.43 4.69 0.37
CA LEU A 42 -0.73 4.29 -1.00
C LEU A 42 -2.19 4.61 -1.32
N ASP A 43 -3.12 4.36 -0.41
CA ASP A 43 -4.55 4.64 -0.59
C ASP A 43 -4.80 6.14 -0.77
N ARG A 44 -4.33 6.96 0.17
CA ARG A 44 -4.41 8.44 0.06
C ARG A 44 -3.78 8.98 -1.22
N LYS A 45 -2.78 8.26 -1.77
CA LYS A 45 -2.16 8.62 -3.03
C LYS A 45 -3.02 8.20 -4.23
N GLY A 46 -3.68 7.05 -4.15
CA GLY A 46 -4.72 6.60 -5.07
C GLY A 46 -5.84 7.63 -5.15
N ASP A 47 -6.48 7.92 -4.02
CA ASP A 47 -7.59 8.88 -3.93
C ASP A 47 -7.21 10.24 -4.52
N ARG A 48 -6.01 10.75 -4.21
CA ARG A 48 -5.54 12.04 -4.74
C ARG A 48 -5.36 12.01 -6.26
N VAL A 49 -4.94 10.88 -6.81
CA VAL A 49 -4.80 10.73 -8.26
C VAL A 49 -6.17 10.67 -8.91
N GLU A 50 -7.07 9.84 -8.40
CA GLU A 50 -8.44 9.66 -8.88
C GLU A 50 -9.17 11.02 -8.92
N ASN A 51 -9.24 11.70 -7.78
CA ASN A 51 -9.81 13.05 -7.68
C ASN A 51 -9.20 14.07 -8.67
N ARG A 52 -7.93 13.92 -9.05
CA ARG A 52 -7.30 14.81 -10.05
C ARG A 52 -7.62 14.41 -11.48
N LEU A 53 -7.87 13.13 -11.74
CA LEU A 53 -8.30 12.65 -13.05
C LEU A 53 -9.76 13.03 -13.29
N ASP A 54 -10.64 12.87 -12.29
CA ASP A 54 -12.07 13.20 -12.40
C ASP A 54 -12.26 14.68 -12.69
N ARG A 55 -11.68 15.56 -11.84
CA ARG A 55 -11.72 17.01 -12.06
C ARG A 55 -11.14 17.44 -13.41
N LYS A 56 -10.22 16.64 -13.95
CA LYS A 56 -9.66 16.91 -15.28
C LYS A 56 -10.62 16.45 -16.38
N GLY A 57 -11.28 15.31 -16.22
CA GLY A 57 -12.36 14.83 -17.07
C GLY A 57 -13.47 15.86 -17.12
N ASP A 58 -14.05 16.21 -15.97
CA ASP A 58 -15.13 17.20 -15.86
C ASP A 58 -14.79 18.51 -16.57
N ARG A 59 -13.56 19.02 -16.41
CA ARG A 59 -13.13 20.26 -17.04
C ARG A 59 -13.00 20.12 -18.56
N VAL A 60 -12.58 18.97 -19.05
CA VAL A 60 -12.51 18.70 -20.50
C VAL A 60 -13.92 18.60 -21.07
N ASP A 61 -14.80 17.84 -20.43
CA ASP A 61 -16.17 17.60 -20.89
C ASP A 61 -16.93 18.91 -20.97
N ASN A 62 -16.94 19.70 -19.87
CA ASN A 62 -17.54 21.02 -19.85
C ASN A 62 -17.02 21.97 -20.96
N GLN A 63 -15.75 21.85 -21.37
CA GLN A 63 -15.21 22.67 -22.45
C GLN A 63 -15.63 22.16 -23.83
N LEU A 64 -15.71 20.84 -24.00
CA LEU A 64 -16.09 20.22 -25.26
C LEU A 64 -17.59 20.36 -25.50
N ASP A 65 -18.42 20.19 -24.49
CA ASP A 65 -19.87 20.37 -24.57
C ASP A 65 -20.20 21.80 -25.00
N ARG A 66 -19.64 22.81 -24.30
CA ARG A 66 -19.80 24.23 -24.69
C ARG A 66 -19.27 24.55 -26.09
N ALA A 67 -18.27 23.82 -26.56
CA ALA A 67 -17.77 23.99 -27.92
C ALA A 67 -18.67 23.29 -28.95
N SER A 68 -19.27 22.16 -28.59
CA SER A 68 -20.20 21.38 -29.39
C SER A 68 -21.52 22.15 -29.55
N ASP A 69 -22.09 22.66 -28.45
CA ASP A 69 -23.31 23.47 -28.45
C ASP A 69 -23.17 24.69 -29.35
N ARG A 70 -22.08 25.46 -29.19
CA ARG A 70 -21.82 26.63 -30.05
C ARG A 70 -21.62 26.26 -31.52
N ALA A 71 -21.07 25.08 -31.81
CA ALA A 71 -20.94 24.61 -33.17
C ALA A 71 -22.31 24.23 -33.76
N ALA A 72 -23.16 23.55 -32.99
CA ALA A 72 -24.52 23.20 -33.37
C ALA A 72 -25.38 24.44 -33.61
N GLU A 73 -25.34 25.42 -32.70
CA GLU A 73 -26.04 26.72 -32.84
C GLU A 73 -25.61 27.48 -34.11
N ALA A 74 -24.34 27.33 -34.52
CA ALA A 74 -23.81 27.92 -35.74
C ALA A 74 -24.09 27.08 -37.01
N GLY A 75 -24.89 26.01 -36.92
CA GLY A 75 -25.21 25.10 -38.03
C GLY A 75 -24.03 24.23 -38.48
N ARG A 76 -23.04 24.01 -37.61
CA ARG A 76 -21.81 23.26 -37.89
C ARG A 76 -21.86 21.85 -37.28
N ASP A 77 -22.87 21.08 -37.64
CA ASP A 77 -23.13 19.75 -37.06
C ASP A 77 -21.93 18.79 -37.16
N LYS A 78 -21.17 18.85 -38.27
CA LYS A 78 -19.95 18.04 -38.43
C LYS A 78 -18.87 18.38 -37.41
N ALA A 79 -18.77 19.66 -37.02
CA ALA A 79 -17.81 20.12 -36.02
C ALA A 79 -18.27 19.72 -34.61
N ALA A 80 -19.57 19.85 -34.30
CA ALA A 80 -20.17 19.36 -33.06
C ALA A 80 -19.88 17.86 -32.86
N GLY A 81 -20.28 17.03 -33.84
CA GLY A 81 -20.02 15.59 -33.77
C GLY A 81 -18.54 15.20 -33.81
N PHE A 82 -17.62 16.08 -34.23
CA PHE A 82 -16.18 15.87 -34.06
C PHE A 82 -15.72 16.12 -32.63
N LEU A 83 -16.27 17.15 -31.98
CA LEU A 83 -15.97 17.50 -30.59
C LEU A 83 -16.46 16.43 -29.62
N ASP A 84 -17.65 15.88 -29.83
CA ASP A 84 -18.18 14.79 -29.01
C ASP A 84 -17.27 13.56 -29.07
N ARG A 85 -16.93 13.12 -30.29
CA ARG A 85 -15.97 12.00 -30.51
C ARG A 85 -14.59 12.26 -29.93
N LYS A 86 -14.20 13.54 -29.82
CA LYS A 86 -12.95 13.94 -29.18
C LYS A 86 -13.06 13.82 -27.66
N GLY A 87 -14.20 14.15 -27.06
CA GLY A 87 -14.56 13.90 -25.66
C GLY A 87 -14.40 12.44 -25.31
N ASP A 88 -15.15 11.56 -26.01
CA ASP A 88 -15.08 10.11 -25.82
C ASP A 88 -13.66 9.54 -25.89
N ARG A 89 -12.82 10.13 -26.75
CA ARG A 89 -11.41 9.71 -26.91
C ARG A 89 -10.57 10.15 -25.72
N ILE A 90 -10.83 11.32 -25.15
CA ILE A 90 -10.14 11.82 -23.97
C ILE A 90 -10.56 11.02 -22.74
N ASP A 91 -11.84 10.70 -22.57
CA ASP A 91 -12.34 9.92 -21.42
C ASP A 91 -11.69 8.55 -21.39
N ARG A 92 -11.73 7.82 -22.52
CA ARG A 92 -11.01 6.55 -22.67
C ARG A 92 -9.50 6.66 -22.42
N LYS A 93 -8.88 7.84 -22.59
CA LYS A 93 -7.47 8.04 -22.24
C LYS A 93 -7.28 8.29 -20.75
N LEU A 94 -8.21 9.00 -20.11
CA LEU A 94 -8.20 9.24 -18.67
C LEU A 94 -8.46 7.94 -17.91
N ASP A 95 -9.43 7.12 -18.32
CA ASP A 95 -9.73 5.81 -17.72
C ASP A 95 -8.53 4.88 -17.77
N ARG A 96 -7.93 4.73 -18.97
CA ARG A 96 -6.72 3.90 -19.14
C ARG A 96 -5.57 4.41 -18.29
N LYS A 97 -5.50 5.72 -18.05
CA LYS A 97 -4.49 6.31 -17.19
C LYS A 97 -4.77 6.02 -15.71
N GLY A 98 -6.02 6.12 -15.26
CA GLY A 98 -6.47 5.70 -13.93
C GLY A 98 -6.08 4.24 -13.67
N ALA A 99 -6.57 3.33 -14.50
CA ALA A 99 -6.28 1.89 -14.39
C ALA A 99 -4.78 1.54 -14.48
N LYS A 100 -3.94 2.38 -15.11
CA LYS A 100 -2.48 2.19 -15.10
C LYS A 100 -1.84 2.64 -13.78
N ILE A 101 -2.41 3.64 -13.13
CA ILE A 101 -1.94 4.12 -11.84
C ILE A 101 -2.36 3.15 -10.74
N ASP A 102 -3.59 2.64 -10.76
CA ASP A 102 -4.09 1.66 -9.78
C ASP A 102 -3.20 0.43 -9.76
N ARG A 103 -3.00 -0.20 -10.93
CA ARG A 103 -2.06 -1.33 -11.09
C ARG A 103 -0.64 -1.03 -10.61
N LYS A 104 -0.18 0.23 -10.66
CA LYS A 104 1.13 0.63 -10.13
C LYS A 104 1.12 0.77 -8.62
N LEU A 105 0.02 1.20 -8.02
CA LEU A 105 -0.16 1.29 -6.58
C LEU A 105 -0.28 -0.12 -5.98
N ASP A 106 -1.09 -1.00 -6.57
CA ASP A 106 -1.23 -2.40 -6.13
C ASP A 106 0.12 -3.12 -6.11
N ARG A 107 0.90 -2.99 -7.19
CA ARG A 107 2.26 -3.58 -7.27
C ARG A 107 3.20 -3.02 -6.20
N LYS A 108 3.01 -1.77 -5.78
CA LYS A 108 3.80 -1.16 -4.71
C LYS A 108 3.37 -1.68 -3.35
N GLY A 109 2.06 -1.82 -3.11
CA GLY A 109 1.49 -2.48 -1.93
C GLY A 109 2.05 -3.89 -1.78
N ALA A 110 1.81 -4.73 -2.78
CA ALA A 110 2.30 -6.11 -2.79
C ALA A 110 3.83 -6.24 -2.63
N ARG A 111 4.61 -5.25 -3.08
CA ARG A 111 6.07 -5.22 -2.86
C ARG A 111 6.43 -4.83 -1.42
N ALA A 112 5.66 -3.94 -0.80
CA ALA A 112 5.82 -3.59 0.60
C ALA A 112 5.51 -4.80 1.49
N ASP A 113 4.40 -5.50 1.23
CA ASP A 113 3.96 -6.67 2.00
C ASP A 113 5.03 -7.76 1.98
N ARG A 114 5.47 -8.16 0.78
CA ARG A 114 6.57 -9.13 0.62
C ARG A 114 7.86 -8.72 1.33
N ARG A 115 8.13 -7.42 1.47
CA ARG A 115 9.32 -6.93 2.20
C ARG A 115 9.13 -7.01 3.71
N LEU A 116 7.91 -6.82 4.20
CA LEU A 116 7.57 -6.94 5.61
C LEU A 116 7.55 -8.41 6.02
N ASP A 117 6.92 -9.29 5.24
CA ASP A 117 6.92 -10.75 5.48
C ASP A 117 8.34 -11.31 5.60
N ARG A 118 9.22 -10.93 4.66
CA ARG A 118 10.63 -11.36 4.69
C ARG A 118 11.36 -10.81 5.91
N LYS A 119 10.98 -9.64 6.42
CA LYS A 119 11.57 -9.09 7.64
C LYS A 119 11.06 -9.84 8.86
N GLY A 120 9.76 -10.13 8.95
CA GLY A 120 9.16 -10.97 9.98
C GLY A 120 9.87 -12.32 10.05
N LYS A 121 9.89 -13.08 8.96
CA LYS A 121 10.59 -14.38 8.88
C LYS A 121 12.06 -14.34 9.30
N ARG A 122 12.78 -13.24 9.03
CA ARG A 122 14.19 -13.07 9.45
C ARG A 122 14.32 -12.80 10.94
N VAL A 123 13.34 -12.13 11.53
CA VAL A 123 13.24 -11.90 12.97
C VAL A 123 12.92 -13.22 13.65
N ASP A 124 11.88 -13.93 13.22
CA ASP A 124 11.48 -15.23 13.76
C ASP A 124 12.65 -16.22 13.73
N GLY A 125 13.33 -16.32 12.59
CA GLY A 125 14.50 -17.20 12.46
C GLY A 125 15.67 -16.79 13.36
N ARG A 126 15.85 -15.49 13.66
CA ARG A 126 16.89 -15.04 14.61
C ARG A 126 16.50 -15.32 16.05
N LEU A 127 15.22 -15.23 16.39
CA LEU A 127 14.70 -15.48 17.73
C LEU A 127 14.70 -16.97 18.02
N GLY A 128 14.19 -17.81 17.11
CA GLY A 128 14.23 -19.27 17.27
C GLY A 128 15.65 -19.82 17.43
N ARG A 129 16.65 -19.29 16.70
CA ARG A 129 18.06 -19.66 16.89
C ARG A 129 18.65 -19.22 18.23
N ARG A 130 18.13 -18.13 18.82
CA ARG A 130 18.59 -17.64 20.13
C ARG A 130 17.91 -18.41 21.26
N ALA A 131 16.60 -18.63 21.16
CA ALA A 131 15.85 -19.46 22.09
C ALA A 131 16.43 -20.89 22.16
N GLY A 132 16.74 -21.50 21.01
CA GLY A 132 17.36 -22.83 20.96
C GLY A 132 18.80 -22.91 21.49
N ARG A 133 19.49 -21.77 21.67
CA ARG A 133 20.82 -21.71 22.34
C ARG A 133 20.68 -21.46 23.84
N VAL A 134 19.57 -20.86 24.26
CA VAL A 134 19.26 -20.60 25.68
C VAL A 134 18.65 -21.84 26.33
N GLY A 135 17.94 -22.69 25.58
CA GLY A 135 17.39 -23.96 26.07
C GLY A 135 18.29 -25.19 25.92
N SER A 136 19.54 -25.02 25.47
CA SER A 136 20.58 -26.07 25.35
C SER A 136 21.70 -25.83 26.34
#